data_AF-A0A9N9SZR6-F1
#
_entry.id   AF-A0A9N9SZR6-F1
#
_cell.length_a   1.000
_cell.length_b   1.000
_cell.length_c   1.000
_cell.angle_alpha   90.00
_cell.angle_beta   90.00
_cell.angle_gamma   90.00
#
_symmetry.space_group_name_H-M   'P 1'
#
loop_
_entity.id
_entity.type
_entity.pdbx_description
1 polymer ?
#
loop_
_entity_poly.entity_id
_entity_poly.type
_entity_poly.pdbx_seq_one_letter_code
_entity_poly.pdbx_strand_id
1 'polypeptide(L)'
;MTTEVQQDLFSVPHNVSLDHCAAQDLEMTKGISSVFYKKFGRLDELTNQQHKVKRVLRLEDGFRSLLYMVTRKSYIDRASYEDIWRGLTNLKKVVCNYDIKNLALPKIGHALVNLD
;
A
#
# COMPACT_ATOMS: atom_id res chain seq x y z
N MET A 1 9.49 7.54 14.75
CA MET A 1 8.46 8.55 15.08
C MET A 1 7.37 8.42 14.03
N THR A 2 6.10 8.46 14.43
CA THR A 2 4.96 8.50 13.51
C THR A 2 4.24 9.84 13.70
N THR A 3 3.80 10.45 12.62
CA THR A 3 3.11 11.74 12.64
C THR A 3 1.90 11.67 11.74
N GLU A 4 0.75 12.14 12.22
CA GLU A 4 -0.46 12.28 11.42
C GLU A 4 -0.53 13.70 10.87
N VAL A 5 -0.83 13.84 9.58
CA VAL A 5 -0.91 15.12 8.88
C VAL A 5 -2.10 15.11 7.94
N GLN A 6 -2.93 16.16 7.98
CA GLN A 6 -4.02 16.34 7.04
C GLN A 6 -3.50 16.98 5.74
N GLN A 7 -3.18 16.14 4.76
CA GLN A 7 -2.70 16.56 3.44
C GLN A 7 -3.02 15.49 2.38
N ASP A 8 -2.80 15.82 1.10
CA ASP A 8 -2.81 14.82 0.03
C ASP A 8 -1.61 13.88 0.19
N LEU A 9 -1.83 12.56 0.16
CA LEU A 9 -0.75 11.58 0.23
C LEU A 9 0.27 11.79 -0.89
N PHE A 10 -0.17 12.23 -2.08
CA PHE A 10 0.71 12.39 -3.23
C PHE A 10 1.45 13.72 -3.27
N SER A 11 1.22 14.63 -2.30
CA SER A 11 1.98 15.89 -2.17
C SER A 11 3.23 15.75 -1.30
N VAL A 12 3.49 14.57 -0.73
CA VAL A 12 4.73 14.33 0.03
C VAL A 12 5.96 14.42 -0.87
N PRO A 13 7.14 14.78 -0.33
CA PRO A 13 8.38 14.86 -1.09
C PRO A 13 8.70 13.57 -1.87
N HIS A 14 9.37 13.71 -3.02
CA HIS A 14 9.65 12.59 -3.92
C HIS A 14 10.61 11.52 -3.36
N ASN A 15 11.32 11.82 -2.27
CA ASN A 15 12.16 10.87 -1.54
C ASN A 15 11.39 10.13 -0.43
N VAL A 16 10.08 10.38 -0.28
CA VAL A 16 9.21 9.66 0.65
C VAL A 16 8.52 8.53 -0.11
N SER A 17 8.70 7.31 0.39
CA SER A 17 8.03 6.12 -0.14
C SER A 17 6.55 6.15 0.21
N LEU A 18 5.72 5.53 -0.62
CA LEU A 18 4.27 5.51 -0.46
C LEU A 18 3.79 4.08 -0.26
N ASP A 19 2.85 3.84 0.64
CA ASP A 19 2.12 2.58 0.75
C ASP A 19 0.60 2.81 0.69
N HIS A 20 -0.13 1.80 0.21
CA HIS A 20 -1.57 1.70 0.43
C HIS A 20 -2.03 0.24 0.47
N CYS A 21 -3.23 0.02 1.00
CA CYS A 21 -3.89 -1.28 0.93
C CYS A 21 -4.39 -1.57 -0.50
N ALA A 22 -4.04 -2.74 -1.02
CA ALA A 22 -4.49 -3.24 -2.32
C ALA A 22 -5.19 -4.61 -2.20
N ALA A 23 -5.96 -4.96 -3.23
CA ALA A 23 -6.50 -6.29 -3.42
C ALA A 23 -5.56 -7.15 -4.27
N GLN A 24 -5.62 -8.47 -4.09
CA GLN A 24 -4.79 -9.41 -4.83
C GLN A 24 -5.12 -9.43 -6.33
N ASP A 25 -6.39 -9.24 -6.71
CA ASP A 25 -6.80 -9.09 -8.10
C ASP A 25 -6.29 -7.80 -8.78
N LEU A 26 -5.65 -6.90 -8.02
CA LEU A 26 -5.15 -5.61 -8.49
C LEU A 26 -6.22 -4.75 -9.18
N GLU A 27 -7.50 -4.96 -8.85
CA GLU A 27 -8.58 -4.10 -9.32
C GLU A 27 -8.54 -2.76 -8.57
N MET A 28 -7.88 -1.78 -9.17
CA MET A 28 -7.63 -0.46 -8.59
C MET A 28 -8.63 0.59 -9.10
N THR A 29 -9.93 0.32 -9.04
CA THR A 29 -10.95 1.14 -9.72
C THR A 29 -11.49 2.31 -8.91
N LYS A 30 -11.35 2.32 -7.57
CA LYS A 30 -11.83 3.42 -6.71
C LYS A 30 -10.83 3.82 -5.62
N GLY A 31 -11.13 4.95 -4.99
CA GLY A 31 -10.37 5.47 -3.86
C GLY A 31 -8.91 5.73 -4.21
N ILE A 32 -8.04 5.62 -3.21
CA ILE A 32 -6.62 5.94 -3.39
C ILE A 32 -5.91 4.99 -4.37
N SER A 33 -6.33 3.72 -4.44
CA SER A 33 -5.79 2.75 -5.41
C SER A 33 -5.97 3.22 -6.85
N SER A 34 -7.10 3.83 -7.18
CA SER A 34 -7.31 4.39 -8.54
C SER A 34 -6.37 5.56 -8.86
N VAL A 35 -5.98 6.34 -7.85
CA VAL A 35 -5.03 7.43 -8.02
C VAL A 35 -3.61 6.88 -8.16
N PHE A 36 -3.24 5.84 -7.39
CA PHE A 36 -1.99 5.09 -7.60
C PHE A 36 -1.89 4.54 -9.01
N TYR A 37 -2.94 3.85 -9.47
CA TYR A 37 -2.96 3.29 -10.82
C TYR A 37 -2.80 4.36 -11.90
N LYS A 38 -3.55 5.47 -11.80
CA LYS A 38 -3.46 6.59 -12.77
C LYS A 38 -2.10 7.30 -12.74
N LYS A 39 -1.46 7.44 -11.58
CA LYS A 39 -0.17 8.13 -11.44
C LYS A 39 1.03 7.25 -11.78
N PHE A 40 1.00 5.97 -11.41
CA PHE A 40 2.18 5.09 -11.43
C PHE A 40 2.04 3.90 -12.37
N GLY A 41 0.82 3.45 -12.67
CA GLY A 41 0.56 2.34 -13.59
C GLY A 41 1.34 1.07 -13.23
N ARG A 42 1.99 0.47 -14.24
CA ARG A 42 2.93 -0.67 -14.09
C ARG A 42 2.32 -1.93 -13.45
N LEU A 43 1.06 -2.22 -13.81
CA LEU A 43 0.36 -3.44 -13.34
C LEU A 43 1.08 -4.73 -13.75
N ASP A 44 1.76 -4.75 -14.90
CA ASP A 44 2.50 -5.93 -15.37
C ASP A 44 3.62 -6.29 -14.39
N GLU A 45 4.35 -5.29 -13.89
CA GLU A 45 5.41 -5.49 -12.91
C GLU A 45 4.88 -5.96 -11.55
N LEU A 46 3.72 -5.46 -11.14
CA LEU A 46 3.03 -5.91 -9.93
C LEU A 46 2.54 -7.35 -10.07
N THR A 47 1.99 -7.70 -11.23
CA THR A 47 1.45 -9.03 -11.53
C THR A 47 2.55 -10.09 -11.43
N ASN A 48 3.77 -9.76 -11.87
CA ASN A 48 4.93 -10.65 -11.83
C ASN A 48 5.50 -10.92 -10.42
N GLN A 49 5.10 -10.15 -9.39
CA GLN A 49 5.66 -10.24 -8.03
C GLN A 49 4.97 -11.23 -7.08
N GLN A 50 4.17 -12.18 -7.60
CA GLN A 50 3.39 -13.14 -6.80
C GLN A 50 2.49 -12.47 -5.74
N HIS A 51 1.39 -11.89 -6.20
CA HIS A 51 0.46 -11.02 -5.48
C HIS A 51 -0.51 -11.75 -4.52
N LYS A 52 -0.01 -12.54 -3.57
CA LYS A 52 -0.83 -13.22 -2.56
C LYS A 52 -1.21 -12.29 -1.40
N VAL A 53 -2.38 -12.50 -0.80
CA VAL A 53 -2.78 -11.84 0.47
C VAL A 53 -1.68 -11.98 1.52
N LYS A 54 -1.51 -10.94 2.34
CA LYS A 54 -0.48 -10.80 3.37
C LYS A 54 0.90 -10.50 2.79
N ARG A 55 1.06 -10.28 1.48
CA ARG A 55 2.31 -9.79 0.89
C ARG A 55 2.28 -8.28 0.65
N VAL A 56 3.46 -7.73 0.42
CA VAL A 56 3.66 -6.34 0.02
C VAL A 56 4.39 -6.37 -1.31
N LEU A 57 3.78 -5.80 -2.34
CA LEU A 57 4.42 -5.61 -3.64
C LEU A 57 5.21 -4.31 -3.61
N ARG A 58 6.25 -4.21 -4.41
CA ARG A 58 7.12 -3.04 -4.46
C ARG A 58 7.46 -2.66 -5.89
N LEU A 59 7.32 -1.39 -6.22
CA LEU A 59 7.92 -0.79 -7.42
C LEU A 59 8.97 0.24 -7.00
N GLU A 60 10.08 0.28 -7.72
CA GLU A 60 11.05 1.37 -7.62
C GLU A 60 10.59 2.56 -8.45
N ASP A 61 10.57 3.74 -7.84
CA ASP A 61 10.13 4.99 -8.46
C ASP A 61 11.13 6.10 -8.10
N GLY A 62 12.23 6.17 -8.86
CA GLY A 62 13.32 7.10 -8.62
C GLY A 62 13.97 6.90 -7.24
N PHE A 63 13.86 7.92 -6.37
CA PHE A 63 14.45 7.90 -5.02
C PHE A 63 13.53 7.30 -3.95
N ARG A 64 12.42 6.69 -4.34
CA ARG A 64 11.46 6.09 -3.41
C ARG A 64 10.96 4.73 -3.88
N SER A 65 10.26 4.05 -2.99
CA SER A 65 9.52 2.83 -3.27
C SER A 65 8.01 3.09 -3.24
N LEU A 66 7.27 2.50 -4.17
CA LEU A 66 5.81 2.40 -4.13
C LEU A 66 5.45 1.01 -3.62
N LEU A 67 4.79 0.96 -2.48
CA LEU A 67 4.42 -0.27 -1.79
C LEU A 67 2.91 -0.50 -1.89
N TYR A 68 2.54 -1.77 -2.07
CA TYR A 68 1.16 -2.20 -2.22
C TYR A 68 0.93 -3.35 -1.23
N MET A 69 0.37 -3.02 -0.07
CA MET A 69 0.06 -3.99 0.96
C MET A 69 -1.21 -4.76 0.62
N VAL A 70 -1.07 -6.03 0.25
CA VAL A 70 -2.19 -6.89 -0.19
C VAL A 70 -2.95 -7.43 1.02
N THR A 71 -4.09 -6.84 1.34
CA THR A 71 -4.86 -7.15 2.57
C THR A 71 -6.17 -7.90 2.30
N ARG A 72 -6.51 -8.14 1.04
CA ARG A 72 -7.74 -8.82 0.64
C ARG A 72 -7.57 -9.55 -0.69
N LYS A 73 -8.43 -10.53 -0.95
CA LYS A 73 -8.38 -11.32 -2.19
C LYS A 73 -8.90 -10.52 -3.37
N SER A 74 -10.10 -9.98 -3.25
CA SER A 74 -10.74 -9.16 -4.27
C SER A 74 -11.02 -7.72 -3.83
N TYR A 75 -11.13 -6.79 -4.78
CA TYR A 75 -11.50 -5.40 -4.52
C TYR A 75 -12.87 -5.23 -3.82
N ILE A 76 -13.79 -6.16 -4.01
CA ILE A 76 -15.10 -6.12 -3.32
C ILE A 76 -15.04 -6.66 -1.89
N ASP A 77 -13.98 -7.38 -1.53
CA ASP A 77 -13.82 -7.95 -0.20
C ASP A 77 -13.44 -6.87 0.82
N ARG A 78 -13.82 -7.14 2.08
CA ARG A 78 -13.28 -6.41 3.23
C ARG A 78 -12.02 -7.11 3.73
N ALA A 79 -10.96 -6.36 3.96
CA ALA A 79 -9.79 -6.88 4.67
C ALA A 79 -10.20 -7.25 6.10
N SER A 80 -9.69 -8.33 6.67
CA SER A 80 -9.83 -8.59 8.10
C SER A 80 -8.77 -7.83 8.91
N TYR A 81 -9.01 -7.65 10.22
CA TYR A 81 -7.98 -7.11 11.12
C TYR A 81 -6.70 -7.95 11.08
N GLU A 82 -6.82 -9.28 11.00
CA GLU A 82 -5.68 -10.18 10.89
C GLU A 82 -4.89 -9.93 9.59
N ASP A 83 -5.57 -9.74 8.46
CA ASP A 83 -4.91 -9.48 7.18
C ASP A 83 -4.17 -8.14 7.19
N ILE A 84 -4.75 -7.10 7.79
CA ILE A 84 -4.09 -5.80 7.95
C ILE A 84 -2.90 -5.92 8.89
N TRP A 85 -3.05 -6.57 10.04
CA TRP A 85 -1.96 -6.77 11.01
C TRP A 85 -0.79 -7.53 10.39
N ARG A 86 -1.07 -8.63 9.67
CA ARG A 86 -0.04 -9.40 8.97
C ARG A 86 0.56 -8.63 7.80
N GLY A 87 -0.24 -7.85 7.08
CA GLY A 87 0.21 -6.92 6.06
C GLY A 87 1.23 -5.93 6.62
N LEU A 88 0.90 -5.25 7.72
CA LEU A 88 1.77 -4.27 8.39
C LEU A 88 3.06 -4.91 8.90
N THR A 89 2.97 -6.13 9.44
CA THR A 89 4.14 -6.90 9.88
C THR A 89 5.10 -7.16 8.71
N ASN A 90 4.57 -7.49 7.53
CA ASN A 90 5.38 -7.73 6.35
C ASN A 90 5.83 -6.43 5.68
N LEU A 91 5.04 -5.36 5.75
CA LEU A 91 5.45 -4.01 5.36
C LEU A 91 6.68 -3.56 6.13
N LYS A 92 6.69 -3.75 7.46
CA LYS A 92 7.86 -3.46 8.29
C LYS A 92 9.11 -4.21 7.80
N LYS A 93 8.99 -5.50 7.45
CA LYS A 93 10.12 -6.28 6.92
C LYS A 93 10.62 -5.72 5.60
N VAL A 94 9.71 -5.40 4.67
CA VAL A 94 10.08 -4.79 3.37
C VAL A 94 10.76 -3.44 3.57
N VAL A 95 10.22 -2.59 4.42
CA VAL A 95 10.81 -1.28 4.76
C VAL A 95 12.24 -1.44 5.29
N CYS A 96 12.48 -2.39 6.20
CA CYS A 96 13.82 -2.67 6.71
C CYS A 96 14.75 -3.25 5.63
N ASN A 97 14.27 -4.20 4.83
CA ASN A 97 15.08 -4.88 3.82
C ASN A 97 15.57 -3.95 2.70
N TYR A 98 14.76 -2.95 2.33
CA TYR A 98 15.09 -1.96 1.29
C TYR A 98 15.60 -0.63 1.85
N ASP A 99 15.92 -0.59 3.15
CA ASP A 99 16.41 0.59 3.85
C ASP A 99 15.54 1.86 3.67
N ILE A 100 14.23 1.68 3.60
CA ILE A 100 13.27 2.78 3.41
C ILE A 100 13.20 3.60 4.70
N LYS A 101 13.71 4.84 4.65
CA LYS A 101 13.76 5.74 5.82
C LYS A 101 12.47 6.50 6.08
N ASN A 102 11.74 6.84 5.02
CA ASN A 102 10.53 7.64 5.08
C ASN A 102 9.41 6.94 4.32
N LEU A 103 8.29 6.69 4.99
CA LEU A 103 7.11 6.06 4.44
C LEU A 103 5.87 6.88 4.80
N ALA A 104 5.07 7.22 3.81
CA ALA A 104 3.74 7.80 3.98
C ALA A 104 2.67 6.80 3.55
N LEU A 105 1.58 6.75 4.32
CA LEU A 105 0.44 5.88 4.09
C LEU A 105 -0.85 6.66 4.35
N PRO A 106 -1.94 6.37 3.64
CA PRO A 106 -3.25 6.90 4.01
C PRO A 106 -3.73 6.28 5.32
N LYS A 107 -4.77 6.83 5.92
CA LYS A 107 -5.44 6.20 7.07
C LYS A 107 -5.92 4.79 6.67
N ILE A 108 -5.39 3.79 7.35
CA ILE A 108 -5.72 2.37 7.09
C ILE A 108 -7.03 2.02 7.81
N GLY A 109 -7.80 1.10 7.24
CA GLY A 109 -8.99 0.56 7.90
C GLY A 109 -10.29 1.29 7.60
N HIS A 110 -10.32 2.27 6.68
CA HIS A 110 -11.58 2.92 6.27
C HIS A 110 -12.64 1.94 5.69
N ALA A 111 -12.21 0.78 5.17
CA ALA A 111 -13.09 -0.27 4.65
C ALA A 111 -13.44 -1.35 5.70
N LEU A 112 -12.81 -1.30 6.88
CA LEU A 112 -13.23 -2.05 8.05
C LEU A 112 -14.34 -1.26 8.73
N VAL A 113 -15.54 -1.82 8.78
CA VAL A 113 -16.58 -1.27 9.65
C VAL A 113 -16.12 -1.48 11.10
N ASN A 114 -16.06 -0.39 11.87
CA ASN A 114 -15.78 -0.33 13.31
C ASN A 114 -14.31 -0.57 13.75
N LEU A 115 -13.41 0.31 13.32
CA LEU A 115 -12.22 0.62 14.14
C LEU A 115 -12.33 2.08 14.57
N ASP A 116 -13.15 2.31 15.60
CA ASP A 116 -13.13 3.54 16.40
C ASP A 116 -12.16 3.35 17.58
#